data_AF-A0A4V6PZI8-F1
#
_entry.id   AF-A0A4V6PZI8-F1
#
_cell.length_a   1.000
_cell.length_b   1.000
_cell.length_c   1.000
_cell.angle_alpha   90.00
_cell.angle_beta   90.00
_cell.angle_gamma   90.00
#
_symmetry.space_group_name_H-M   'P 1'
#
loop_
_entity.id
_entity.type
_entity.pdbx_description
1 polymer ?
#
loop_
_entity_poly.entity_id
_entity_poly.type
_entity_poly.pdbx_seq_one_letter_code
_entity_poly.pdbx_strand_id
1 'polypeptide(L)' 'MDQQQSWSLEAVAQLREMAKERIPVETMSLKLKRPVDQVRTKLGEIGITPTRDSDDDGA' A
#
# COMPACT_ATOMS: atom_id res chain seq x y z
N MET A 1 21.19 -16.29 1.01
CA MET A 1 19.97 -15.95 1.78
C MET A 1 19.33 -14.74 1.14
N ASP A 2 18.46 -15.01 0.18
CA ASP A 2 17.67 -14.03 -0.56
C ASP A 2 16.66 -13.43 0.42
N GLN A 3 16.92 -12.20 0.88
CA GLN A 3 15.98 -11.41 1.69
C GLN A 3 14.85 -10.87 0.80
N GLN A 4 14.21 -11.81 0.11
CA GLN A 4 13.13 -11.67 -0.83
C GLN A 4 11.95 -10.98 -0.15
N GLN A 5 11.82 -9.67 -0.35
CA GLN A 5 10.56 -8.95 -0.49
C GLN A 5 9.45 -9.15 0.56
N SER A 6 9.74 -9.69 1.74
CA SER A 6 8.76 -9.81 2.81
C SER A 6 8.49 -8.43 3.38
N TRP A 7 7.27 -7.95 3.20
CA TRP A 7 6.79 -6.78 3.90
C TRP A 7 6.69 -7.12 5.39
N SER A 8 7.53 -6.49 6.21
CA SER A 8 7.44 -6.63 7.66
C SER A 8 6.09 -6.10 8.17
N LEU A 9 5.62 -6.62 9.30
CA LEU A 9 4.36 -6.18 9.92
C LEU A 9 4.33 -4.66 10.11
N GLU A 10 5.43 -4.06 10.55
CA GLU A 10 5.57 -2.60 10.69
C GLU A 10 5.42 -1.87 9.35
N ALA A 11 6.05 -2.38 8.28
CA ALA A 11 5.96 -1.76 6.95
C ALA A 11 4.53 -1.83 6.38
N VAL A 12 3.82 -2.95 6.61
CA VAL A 12 2.40 -3.09 6.24
C VAL A 12 1.54 -2.17 7.08
N ALA A 13 1.76 -2.09 8.40
CA ALA A 13 1.02 -1.20 9.29
C ALA A 13 1.15 0.26 8.85
N GLN A 14 2.38 0.74 8.64
CA GLN A 14 2.65 2.08 8.13
C GLN A 14 2.00 2.31 6.76
N LEU A 15 2.06 1.33 5.84
CA LEU A 15 1.41 1.43 4.54
C LEU A 15 -0.11 1.60 4.68
N ARG A 16 -0.74 0.83 5.57
CA ARG A 16 -2.19 0.92 5.83
C ARG A 16 -2.57 2.28 6.41
N GLU A 17 -1.81 2.78 7.37
CA GLU A 17 -2.03 4.09 7.98
C GLU A 17 -1.93 5.20 6.93
N MET A 18 -0.83 5.22 6.17
CA MET A 18 -0.63 6.19 5.09
C MET A 18 -1.74 6.12 4.04
N ALA A 19 -2.24 4.93 3.73
CA ALA A 19 -3.28 4.77 2.72
C ALA A 19 -4.64 5.24 3.22
N LYS A 20 -4.93 5.03 4.52
CA LYS A 20 -6.10 5.60 5.19
C LYS A 20 -6.05 7.13 5.24
N GLU A 21 -4.85 7.69 5.41
CA GLU A 21 -4.59 9.13 5.33
C GLU A 21 -4.58 9.69 3.90
N ARG A 22 -4.86 8.85 2.88
CA ARG A 22 -4.85 9.22 1.45
C ARG A 22 -3.50 9.78 0.99
N ILE A 23 -2.41 9.33 1.61
CA ILE A 23 -1.04 9.69 1.22
C ILE A 23 -0.78 9.12 -0.18
N PRO A 24 -0.18 9.89 -1.11
CA PRO A 24 0.14 9.41 -2.43
C PRO A 24 1.25 8.35 -2.39
N VAL A 25 1.19 7.41 -3.35
CA VAL A 25 2.11 6.27 -3.43
C VAL A 25 3.57 6.72 -3.57
N GLU A 26 3.83 7.84 -4.23
CA GLU A 26 5.17 8.44 -4.32
C GLU A 26 5.73 8.77 -2.93
N THR A 27 4.92 9.39 -2.07
CA THR A 27 5.31 9.71 -0.68
C THR A 27 5.47 8.46 0.17
N MET A 28 4.58 7.47 0.01
CA MET A 28 4.71 6.17 0.70
C MET A 28 6.00 5.44 0.31
N SER A 29 6.34 5.45 -0.98
CA SER A 29 7.57 4.89 -1.54
C SER A 29 8.81 5.53 -0.92
N LEU A 30 8.81 6.86 -0.79
CA LEU A 30 9.89 7.61 -0.13
C LEU A 30 10.04 7.23 1.35
N LYS A 31 8.92 7.14 2.09
CA LYS A 31 8.93 6.79 3.53
C LYS A 31 9.40 5.37 3.79
N LEU A 32 8.85 4.42 3.04
CA LEU A 32 9.17 2.99 3.18
C LEU A 32 10.49 2.63 2.51
N LYS A 33 11.09 3.55 1.75
CA LYS A 33 12.25 3.33 0.87
C LYS A 33 12.04 2.11 -0.02
N ARG A 34 10.81 1.92 -0.48
CA ARG A 34 10.39 0.80 -1.34
C ARG A 34 9.87 1.35 -2.66
N PRO A 35 10.12 0.67 -3.79
CA PRO A 35 9.68 1.16 -5.09
C PRO A 35 8.15 1.25 -5.16
N VAL A 36 7.66 2.30 -5.83
CA VAL A 36 6.23 2.58 -6.07
C VAL A 36 5.49 1.36 -6.58
N ASP A 37 6.10 0.57 -7.47
CA ASP A 37 5.51 -0.66 -8.01
C ASP A 37 5.13 -1.67 -6.90
N GLN A 38 6.06 -1.94 -5.98
CA GLN A 38 5.81 -2.80 -4.82
C GLN A 38 4.77 -2.22 -3.86
N VAL A 39 4.76 -0.89 -3.67
CA VAL A 39 3.76 -0.21 -2.83
C VAL A 39 2.36 -0.38 -3.42
N ARG A 40 2.20 -0.18 -4.74
CA ARG A 40 0.92 -0.35 -5.44
C ARG A 40 0.44 -1.80 -5.40
N THR A 41 1.33 -2.73 -5.70
CA THR A 41 1.04 -4.16 -5.60
C THR A 41 0.59 -4.50 -4.18
N LYS A 42 1.35 -4.07 -3.16
CA LYS A 42 1.00 -4.39 -1.78
C LYS A 42 -0.31 -3.74 -1.33
N LEU A 43 -0.61 -2.50 -1.76
CA LEU A 43 -1.88 -1.84 -1.51
C LEU A 43 -3.06 -2.63 -2.09
N GLY A 44 -2.92 -3.12 -3.33
CA GLY A 44 -3.90 -4.02 -3.95
C GLY A 44 -4.06 -5.33 -3.19
N GLU A 45 -2.95 -5.97 -2.81
CA GLU A 45 -2.93 -7.25 -2.08
C GLU A 45 -3.61 -7.18 -0.70
N ILE A 46 -3.49 -6.06 0.01
CA ILE A 46 -4.10 -5.88 1.34
C ILE A 46 -5.53 -5.32 1.29
N GLY A 47 -6.10 -5.18 0.08
CA GLY A 47 -7.45 -4.67 -0.16
C GLY A 47 -7.60 -3.17 0.06
N ILE A 48 -6.50 -2.40 0.06
CA ILE A 48 -6.57 -0.94 0.10
C ILE A 48 -6.47 -0.41 -1.31
N THR A 49 -7.62 -0.29 -1.96
CA THR A 49 -7.73 0.45 -3.19
C THR A 49 -7.73 1.95 -2.84
N PRO A 50 -6.81 2.76 -3.40
CA PRO A 50 -6.95 4.21 -3.30
C PRO A 50 -8.25 4.52 -4.03
N THR A 51 -9.33 4.76 -3.28
CA THR A 51 -10.69 4.91 -3.76
C THR A 51 -10.67 5.78 -5.00
N ARG A 52 -10.76 5.12 -6.16
CA ARG A 52 -11.24 5.73 -7.38
C ARG A 52 -12.67 6.09 -7.00
N ASP A 53 -12.95 7.37 -7.06
CA ASP A 53 -14.27 7.93 -6.82
C ASP A 53 -15.36 7.02 -7.45
N SER A 54 -16.23 6.48 -6.58
CA SER A 54 -17.56 5.92 -6.83
C SER A 54 -17.75 4.52 -7.48
N ASP A 55 -18.61 3.71 -6.81
CA ASP A 55 -19.74 2.88 -7.31
C ASP A 55 -19.76 1.32 -7.18
N ASP A 56 -20.93 0.82 -6.69
CA ASP A 56 -21.61 -0.51 -6.80
C ASP A 56 -21.20 -1.66 -5.83
N ASP A 57 -21.84 -1.85 -4.66
CA ASP A 57 -23.13 -2.50 -4.33
C ASP A 57 -23.16 -4.04 -4.43
N GLY A 58 -23.71 -4.67 -3.38
CA GLY A 58 -24.50 -5.89 -3.51
C GLY A 58 -23.81 -7.25 -3.27
N ALA A 59 -23.95 -7.76 -2.05
CA ALA A 59 -24.26 -9.17 -1.83
C ALA A 59 -25.20 -9.31 -0.63
#